data_AF-A0A2D8BFT1-F1
#
_entry.id   AF-A0A2D8BFT1-F1
#
_cell.length_a   1.000
_cell.length_b   1.000
_cell.length_c   1.000
_cell.angle_alpha   90.00
_cell.angle_beta   90.00
_cell.angle_gamma   90.00
#
_symmetry.space_group_name_H-M   'P 1'
#
loop_
_entity.id
_entity.type
_entity.pdbx_description
1 polymer ?
#
loop_
_entity_poly.entity_id
_entity_poly.type
_entity_poly.pdbx_seq_one_letter_code
_entity_poly.pdbx_strand_id
1 'polypeptide(L)'
;MDSFVQKIVVRTDDFQLAYRIMHMLRSRNIDVEQRSLSEALPTKDAIWIGTVDEIAKKSSEGRPIAADLESIDLAVEAAIFALKGSSKTHRLTIGIDTGPRPGIAWFTDGVLIDTKQTESIEQCIKTIDSLIEHHDFQHLLIRMGKGSPSHRNRLLNAMLQQGYVVELVDEQKTSRGLNRNQHSVSAIRIATLAGERIWEMVELQPTEGEVKELQRRSRIKSQGRVTISSDLARKVALGELTLAEAIDKIT
;
A
#
# COMPACT_ATOMS: atom_id res chain seq x y z
N MET A 1 37.65 -8.60 14.80
CA MET A 1 36.22 -8.39 14.55
C MET A 1 36.12 -7.99 13.10
N ASP A 2 35.61 -8.86 12.24
CA ASP A 2 35.28 -8.45 10.87
C ASP A 2 34.27 -7.31 10.97
N SER A 3 34.68 -6.14 10.51
CA SER A 3 33.79 -5.01 10.28
C SER A 3 32.80 -5.46 9.21
N PHE A 4 31.62 -5.93 9.62
CA PHE A 4 30.52 -6.19 8.71
C PHE A 4 30.16 -4.86 8.02
N VAL A 5 30.70 -4.65 6.83
CA VAL A 5 30.19 -3.62 5.93
C VAL A 5 28.78 -4.06 5.58
N GLN A 6 27.78 -3.25 5.95
CA GLN A 6 26.40 -3.52 5.60
C GLN A 6 26.32 -3.64 4.07
N LYS A 7 25.77 -4.74 3.55
CA LYS A 7 25.59 -4.98 2.12
C LYS A 7 24.11 -5.02 1.80
N ILE A 8 23.77 -4.67 0.56
CA ILE A 8 22.42 -4.87 0.05
C ILE A 8 22.31 -6.33 -0.39
N VAL A 9 21.26 -7.01 0.07
CA VAL A 9 20.97 -8.40 -0.30
C VAL A 9 19.87 -8.41 -1.36
N VAL A 10 20.09 -9.06 -2.49
CA VAL A 10 19.05 -9.38 -3.46
C VAL A 10 18.55 -10.77 -3.15
N ARG A 11 17.36 -10.86 -2.57
CA ARG A 11 16.76 -12.11 -2.09
C ARG A 11 15.37 -12.28 -2.69
N THR A 12 15.34 -12.98 -3.82
CA THR A 12 14.15 -13.18 -4.67
C THR A 12 14.35 -14.42 -5.53
N ASP A 13 13.27 -15.17 -5.75
CA ASP A 13 13.23 -16.29 -6.69
C ASP A 13 12.91 -15.81 -8.13
N ASP A 14 12.52 -14.54 -8.32
CA ASP A 14 12.44 -13.89 -9.63
C ASP A 14 13.85 -13.54 -10.15
N PHE A 15 14.36 -14.37 -11.06
CA PHE A 15 15.66 -14.20 -11.69
C PHE A 15 15.78 -12.92 -12.52
N GLN A 16 14.70 -12.48 -13.19
CA GLN A 16 14.73 -11.29 -14.02
C GLN A 16 14.87 -10.04 -13.14
N LEU A 17 14.09 -9.98 -12.05
CA LEU A 17 14.19 -8.93 -11.06
C LEU A 17 15.59 -8.91 -10.42
N ALA A 18 16.08 -10.08 -9.98
CA ALA A 18 17.39 -10.21 -9.36
C ALA A 18 18.53 -9.68 -10.25
N TYR A 19 18.55 -10.12 -11.51
CA TYR A 19 19.55 -9.70 -12.48
C TYR A 19 19.56 -8.18 -12.69
N ARG A 20 18.38 -7.59 -12.90
CA ARG A 20 18.25 -6.14 -13.14
C ARG A 20 18.71 -5.33 -11.93
N ILE A 21 18.29 -5.70 -10.72
CA ILE A 21 18.70 -5.01 -9.49
C ILE A 21 20.22 -5.12 -9.29
N MET A 22 20.77 -6.33 -9.38
CA MET A 22 22.22 -6.54 -9.21
C MET A 22 23.03 -5.73 -10.24
N HIS A 23 22.58 -5.70 -11.50
CA HIS A 23 23.23 -4.92 -12.55
C HIS A 23 23.25 -3.43 -12.20
N MET A 24 22.12 -2.86 -11.76
CA MET A 24 22.03 -1.43 -11.41
C MET A 24 22.84 -1.07 -10.14
N LEU A 25 22.89 -1.96 -9.16
CA LEU A 25 23.72 -1.73 -7.96
C LEU A 25 25.21 -1.76 -8.31
N ARG A 26 25.65 -2.76 -9.08
CA ARG A 26 27.05 -2.91 -9.49
C ARG A 26 27.51 -1.79 -10.42
N SER A 27 26.66 -1.32 -11.33
CA SER A 27 27.00 -0.18 -12.21
C SER A 27 27.21 1.13 -11.42
N ARG A 28 26.75 1.18 -10.17
CA ARG A 28 26.94 2.29 -9.22
C ARG A 28 28.01 2.00 -8.16
N ASN A 29 28.84 0.97 -8.36
CA ASN A 29 29.88 0.51 -7.43
C ASN A 29 29.36 0.16 -6.02
N ILE A 30 28.16 -0.41 -5.93
CA ILE A 30 27.59 -0.89 -4.67
C ILE A 30 27.76 -2.40 -4.57
N ASP A 31 28.35 -2.84 -3.45
CA ASP A 31 28.46 -4.26 -3.11
C ASP A 31 27.08 -4.87 -2.88
N VAL A 32 26.83 -5.99 -3.57
CA VAL A 32 25.56 -6.70 -3.53
C VAL A 32 25.80 -8.20 -3.35
N GLU A 33 25.04 -8.80 -2.44
CA GLU A 33 25.00 -10.23 -2.21
C GLU A 33 23.68 -10.79 -2.74
N GLN A 34 23.72 -11.90 -3.48
CA GLN A 34 22.50 -12.61 -3.90
C GLN A 34 22.25 -13.77 -2.95
N ARG A 35 21.00 -13.95 -2.52
CA ARG A 35 20.56 -15.12 -1.74
C ARG A 35 19.25 -15.70 -2.29
N SER A 36 19.02 -16.98 -2.06
CA SER A 36 17.70 -17.59 -2.29
C SER A 36 16.70 -17.09 -1.25
N LEU A 37 15.42 -17.05 -1.61
CA LEU A 37 14.35 -16.72 -0.67
C LEU A 37 14.32 -17.66 0.56
N SER A 38 14.75 -18.91 0.37
CA SER A 38 14.85 -19.93 1.43
C SER A 38 16.01 -19.73 2.40
N GLU A 39 17.05 -18.99 1.99
CA GLU A 39 18.23 -18.73 2.82
C GLU A 39 17.96 -17.63 3.84
N ALA A 40 18.57 -17.75 5.01
CA ALA A 40 18.50 -16.72 6.05
C ALA A 40 19.26 -15.45 5.61
N LEU A 41 18.84 -14.30 6.13
CA LEU A 41 19.59 -13.05 5.94
C LEU A 41 20.92 -13.09 6.72
N PRO A 42 21.97 -12.40 6.24
CA PRO A 42 23.26 -12.32 6.94
C PRO A 42 23.13 -11.75 8.36
N THR A 43 22.24 -10.78 8.56
CA THR A 43 21.96 -10.14 9.85
C THR A 43 20.46 -9.86 9.98
N LYS A 44 20.00 -9.60 11.20
CA LYS A 44 18.59 -9.28 11.49
C LYS A 44 18.14 -7.92 10.92
N ASP A 45 19.09 -7.04 10.62
CA ASP A 45 18.90 -5.68 10.10
C ASP A 45 19.38 -5.55 8.65
N ALA A 46 19.65 -6.68 7.97
CA ALA A 46 20.10 -6.68 6.58
C ALA A 46 19.05 -6.02 5.68
N ILE A 47 19.50 -5.09 4.84
CA ILE A 47 18.68 -4.48 3.80
C ILE A 47 18.56 -5.49 2.68
N TRP A 48 17.34 -5.84 2.31
CA TRP A 48 17.13 -6.79 1.24
C TRP A 48 16.01 -6.37 0.30
N ILE A 49 16.19 -6.70 -0.98
CA ILE A 49 15.24 -6.39 -2.04
C ILE A 49 14.65 -7.70 -2.55
N GLY A 50 13.32 -7.74 -2.66
CA GLY A 50 12.56 -8.86 -3.21
C GLY A 50 11.30 -8.38 -3.92
N THR A 51 10.57 -9.31 -4.55
CA THR A 51 9.27 -9.00 -5.13
C THR A 51 8.28 -8.56 -4.06
N VAL A 52 7.26 -7.80 -4.44
CA VAL A 52 6.18 -7.37 -3.52
C VAL A 52 5.56 -8.57 -2.77
N ASP A 53 5.33 -9.70 -3.46
CA ASP A 53 4.73 -10.90 -2.87
C ASP A 53 5.68 -11.62 -1.89
N GLU A 54 6.97 -11.63 -2.17
CA GLU A 54 7.99 -12.20 -1.28
C GLU A 54 8.16 -11.36 -0.02
N ILE A 55 8.23 -10.04 -0.18
CA ILE A 55 8.28 -9.10 0.95
C ILE A 55 7.04 -9.29 1.83
N ALA A 56 5.84 -9.34 1.26
CA ALA A 56 4.61 -9.50 2.05
C ALA A 56 4.60 -10.79 2.89
N LYS A 57 5.17 -11.88 2.38
CA LYS A 57 5.27 -13.17 3.10
C LYS A 57 6.34 -13.17 4.20
N LYS A 58 7.32 -12.26 4.13
CA LYS A 58 8.51 -12.21 5.00
C LYS A 58 8.76 -10.81 5.55
N SER A 59 7.69 -10.05 5.80
CA SER A 59 7.76 -8.62 6.14
C SER A 59 8.48 -8.33 7.46
N SER A 60 8.56 -9.32 8.35
CA SER A 60 9.25 -9.21 9.65
C SER A 60 10.75 -9.55 9.60
N GLU A 61 11.28 -9.94 8.43
CA GLU A 61 12.69 -10.28 8.26
C GLU A 61 13.49 -9.07 7.75
N GLY A 62 14.57 -8.68 8.44
CA GLY A 62 15.48 -7.67 7.93
C GLY A 62 14.88 -6.28 7.81
N ARG A 63 15.39 -5.54 6.81
CA ARG A 63 14.87 -4.24 6.35
C ARG A 63 14.40 -4.42 4.90
N PRO A 64 13.17 -4.91 4.69
CA PRO A 64 12.68 -5.29 3.36
C PRO A 64 12.37 -4.08 2.48
N ILE A 65 12.76 -4.17 1.21
CA ILE A 65 12.45 -3.20 0.16
C ILE A 65 11.74 -3.97 -0.95
N ALA A 66 10.49 -3.59 -1.21
CA ALA A 66 9.68 -4.24 -2.23
C ALA A 66 9.97 -3.63 -3.61
N ALA A 67 10.14 -4.50 -4.60
CA ALA A 67 10.40 -4.11 -5.98
C ALA A 67 9.49 -4.87 -6.95
N ASP A 68 9.08 -4.19 -8.01
CA ASP A 68 8.51 -4.77 -9.22
C ASP A 68 9.38 -4.34 -10.41
N LEU A 69 9.17 -4.97 -11.56
CA LEU A 69 9.87 -4.59 -12.80
C LEU A 69 9.68 -3.13 -13.21
N GLU A 70 8.60 -2.49 -12.74
CA GLU A 70 8.26 -1.09 -12.99
C GLU A 70 8.78 -0.13 -11.91
N SER A 71 9.22 -0.64 -10.76
CA SER A 71 9.69 0.15 -9.62
C SER A 71 11.14 -0.15 -9.22
N ILE A 72 11.90 -0.87 -10.05
CA ILE A 72 13.29 -1.25 -9.78
C ILE A 72 14.15 -0.02 -9.44
N ASP A 73 14.00 1.08 -10.19
CA ASP A 73 14.76 2.31 -9.94
C ASP A 73 14.49 2.86 -8.54
N LEU A 74 13.22 2.94 -8.13
CA LEU A 74 12.82 3.40 -6.79
C LEU A 74 13.36 2.46 -5.70
N ALA A 75 13.30 1.14 -5.91
CA ALA A 75 13.79 0.17 -4.95
C ALA A 75 15.32 0.24 -4.76
N VAL A 76 16.06 0.45 -5.84
CA VAL A 76 17.53 0.60 -5.76
C VAL A 76 17.92 1.91 -5.08
N GLU A 77 17.25 3.02 -5.38
CA GLU A 77 17.48 4.28 -4.66
C GLU A 77 17.19 4.13 -3.16
N ALA A 78 16.07 3.50 -2.81
CA ALA A 78 15.72 3.20 -1.42
C ALA A 78 16.80 2.36 -0.73
N ALA A 79 17.31 1.32 -1.39
CA ALA A 79 18.32 0.45 -0.81
C ALA A 79 19.65 1.18 -0.58
N ILE A 80 20.07 2.02 -1.53
CA ILE A 80 21.26 2.85 -1.38
C ILE A 80 21.07 3.89 -0.26
N PHE A 81 19.89 4.50 -0.16
CA PHE A 81 19.59 5.44 0.91
C PHE A 81 19.59 4.76 2.28
N ALA A 82 18.92 3.60 2.40
CA ALA A 82 18.86 2.81 3.62
C ALA A 82 20.25 2.35 4.07
N LEU A 83 21.16 2.08 3.12
CA LEU A 83 22.55 1.70 3.35
C LEU A 83 23.40 2.85 3.89
N LYS A 84 23.15 4.09 3.44
CA LYS A 84 23.88 5.28 3.90
C LYS A 84 23.58 5.66 5.35
N GLY A 85 22.53 5.11 5.96
CA GLY A 85 22.27 5.21 7.39
C GLY A 85 22.03 6.65 7.88
N SER A 86 20.95 7.29 7.41
CA SER A 86 20.49 8.57 7.99
C SER A 86 19.86 8.34 9.38
N SER A 87 20.18 9.19 10.35
CA SER A 87 19.57 9.15 11.69
C SER A 87 18.15 9.72 11.73
N LYS A 88 17.74 10.47 10.70
CA LYS A 88 16.37 11.01 10.56
C LYS A 88 15.71 10.44 9.32
N THR A 89 14.45 10.03 9.44
CA THR A 89 13.63 9.61 8.31
C THR A 89 13.44 10.79 7.36
N HIS A 90 13.87 10.63 6.12
CA HIS A 90 13.70 11.67 5.12
C HIS A 90 12.27 11.64 4.55
N ARG A 91 11.74 10.45 4.27
CA ARG A 91 10.40 10.27 3.71
C ARG A 91 9.62 9.18 4.40
N LEU A 92 8.41 9.52 4.84
CA LEU A 92 7.35 8.57 5.18
C LEU A 92 6.44 8.41 3.95
N THR A 93 6.33 7.20 3.42
CA THR A 93 5.40 6.88 2.34
C THR A 93 4.31 5.96 2.86
N ILE A 94 3.05 6.28 2.58
CA ILE A 94 1.88 5.47 2.98
C ILE A 94 1.13 5.04 1.71
N GLY A 95 1.08 3.74 1.43
CA GLY A 95 0.24 3.16 0.37
C GLY A 95 -1.08 2.66 0.91
N ILE A 96 -2.16 2.95 0.19
CA ILE A 96 -3.54 2.68 0.62
C ILE A 96 -4.30 1.95 -0.49
N ASP A 97 -4.66 0.68 -0.23
CA ASP A 97 -5.62 -0.08 -1.03
C ASP A 97 -7.04 0.34 -0.63
N THR A 98 -7.76 0.99 -1.54
CA THR A 98 -9.05 1.63 -1.25
C THR A 98 -10.21 0.63 -1.32
N GLY A 99 -11.15 0.76 -0.38
CA GLY A 99 -12.31 -0.12 -0.31
C GLY A 99 -13.08 0.07 1.00
N PRO A 100 -14.06 -0.81 1.28
CA PRO A 100 -14.83 -0.73 2.53
C PRO A 100 -13.97 -1.04 3.76
N ARG A 101 -12.90 -1.82 3.59
CA ARG A 101 -11.91 -2.18 4.62
C ARG A 101 -10.50 -1.91 4.09
N PRO A 102 -10.06 -0.65 4.07
CA PRO A 102 -8.81 -0.26 3.43
C PRO A 102 -7.59 -1.00 3.99
N GLY A 103 -6.68 -1.40 3.09
CA GLY A 103 -5.35 -1.89 3.43
C GLY A 103 -4.35 -0.75 3.43
N ILE A 104 -3.44 -0.73 4.40
CA ILE A 104 -2.40 0.29 4.56
C ILE A 104 -1.04 -0.40 4.61
N ALA A 105 -0.04 0.18 3.96
CA ALA A 105 1.37 -0.16 4.12
C ALA A 105 2.16 1.13 4.26
N TRP A 106 3.14 1.19 5.17
CA TRP A 106 3.97 2.38 5.34
C TRP A 106 5.45 2.07 5.35
N PHE A 107 6.20 3.00 4.80
CA PHE A 107 7.62 2.87 4.51
C PHE A 107 8.36 4.07 5.04
N THR A 108 9.54 3.84 5.62
CA THR A 108 10.50 4.90 5.91
C THR A 108 11.66 4.76 4.93
N ASP A 109 11.85 5.78 4.11
CA ASP A 109 12.94 5.83 3.14
C ASP A 109 12.99 4.60 2.20
N GLY A 110 11.80 4.09 1.87
CA GLY A 110 11.60 2.93 0.99
C GLY A 110 11.78 1.56 1.65
N VAL A 111 12.13 1.50 2.93
CA VAL A 111 12.05 0.26 3.74
C VAL A 111 10.63 0.08 4.28
N LEU A 112 10.03 -1.08 4.05
CA LEU A 112 8.71 -1.42 4.60
C LEU A 112 8.82 -1.54 6.12
N ILE A 113 7.98 -0.78 6.83
CA ILE A 113 7.87 -0.87 8.29
C ILE A 113 6.82 -1.90 8.68
N ASP A 114 5.59 -1.75 8.19
CA ASP A 114 4.51 -2.68 8.49
C ASP A 114 3.32 -2.47 7.52
N THR A 115 2.33 -3.36 7.64
CA THR A 115 1.06 -3.31 6.93
C THR A 115 -0.11 -3.54 7.89
N LYS A 116 -1.28 -2.97 7.57
CA LYS A 116 -2.48 -3.12 8.39
C LYS A 116 -3.74 -3.08 7.55
N GLN A 117 -4.66 -4.00 7.78
CA GLN A 117 -6.03 -3.87 7.29
C GLN A 117 -6.89 -3.14 8.33
N THR A 118 -7.73 -2.22 7.86
CA THR A 118 -8.67 -1.46 8.69
C THR A 118 -10.10 -1.90 8.42
N GLU A 119 -10.99 -1.75 9.40
CA GLU A 119 -12.39 -2.17 9.32
C GLU A 119 -13.31 -1.12 8.66
N SER A 120 -12.83 0.12 8.51
CA SER A 120 -13.56 1.20 7.84
C SER A 120 -12.65 2.31 7.34
N ILE A 121 -13.19 3.21 6.52
CA ILE A 121 -12.50 4.42 6.07
C ILE A 121 -12.13 5.32 7.24
N GLU A 122 -13.00 5.47 8.23
CA GLU A 122 -12.78 6.30 9.41
C GLU A 122 -11.65 5.75 10.26
N GLN A 123 -11.56 4.42 10.39
CA GLN A 123 -10.43 3.78 11.07
C GLN A 123 -9.13 3.90 10.27
N CYS A 124 -9.21 3.87 8.94
CA CYS A 124 -8.08 4.14 8.05
C CYS A 124 -7.52 5.55 8.27
N ILE A 125 -8.39 6.57 8.24
CA ILE A 125 -8.01 7.97 8.50
C ILE A 125 -7.32 8.09 9.87
N LYS A 126 -7.94 7.57 10.93
CA LYS A 126 -7.34 7.58 12.29
C LYS A 126 -5.99 6.87 12.36
N THR A 127 -5.81 5.79 11.61
CA THR A 127 -4.54 5.07 11.55
C THR A 127 -3.48 5.91 10.86
N ILE A 128 -3.82 6.60 9.76
CA ILE A 128 -2.93 7.51 9.06
C ILE A 128 -2.53 8.69 9.95
N ASP A 129 -3.50 9.32 10.62
CA ASP A 129 -3.25 10.42 11.56
C ASP A 129 -2.30 9.97 12.67
N SER A 130 -2.55 8.79 13.26
CA SER A 130 -1.67 8.20 14.28
C SER A 130 -0.24 7.93 13.74
N LEU A 131 -0.09 7.41 12.52
CA LEU A 131 1.23 7.23 11.91
C LEU A 131 1.95 8.56 11.67
N ILE A 132 1.22 9.61 11.29
CA ILE A 132 1.80 10.93 11.05
C ILE A 132 2.22 11.59 12.37
N GLU A 133 1.41 11.47 13.43
CA GLU A 133 1.69 12.07 14.73
C GLU A 133 2.87 11.42 15.47
N HIS A 134 3.08 10.11 15.30
CA HIS A 134 4.07 9.35 16.08
C HIS A 134 5.38 9.10 15.34
N HIS A 135 5.55 9.59 14.11
CA HIS A 135 6.76 9.43 13.32
C HIS A 135 7.36 10.78 12.96
N ASP A 136 8.65 10.97 13.26
CA ASP A 136 9.42 12.13 12.80
C ASP A 136 9.90 11.89 11.36
N PHE A 137 9.45 12.72 10.40
CA PHE A 137 9.88 12.66 9.01
C PHE A 137 9.97 14.06 8.38
N GLN A 138 10.73 14.20 7.29
CA GLN A 138 10.85 15.48 6.57
C GLN A 138 9.77 15.64 5.48
N HIS A 139 9.39 14.54 4.83
CA HIS A 139 8.42 14.53 3.75
C HIS A 139 7.41 13.40 3.92
N LEU A 140 6.13 13.70 3.70
CA LEU A 140 5.04 12.73 3.63
C LEU A 140 4.62 12.54 2.18
N LEU A 141 4.42 11.29 1.77
CA LEU A 141 3.78 10.93 0.51
C LEU A 141 2.68 9.89 0.75
N ILE A 142 1.45 10.23 0.38
CA ILE A 142 0.32 9.29 0.43
C ILE A 142 0.00 8.82 -0.98
N ARG A 143 -0.08 7.51 -1.18
CA ARG A 143 -0.45 6.87 -2.44
C ARG A 143 -1.74 6.07 -2.25
N MET A 144 -2.71 6.26 -3.14
CA MET A 144 -3.99 5.55 -3.08
C MET A 144 -4.25 4.80 -4.39
N GLY A 145 -4.68 3.53 -4.26
CA GLY A 145 -5.15 2.74 -5.39
C GLY A 145 -6.44 3.31 -5.97
N LYS A 146 -6.59 3.24 -7.31
CA LYS A 146 -7.78 3.79 -8.00
C LYS A 146 -9.10 3.13 -7.57
N GLY A 147 -9.09 1.86 -7.15
CA GLY A 147 -10.18 1.11 -6.50
C GLY A 147 -11.63 1.58 -6.71
N SER A 148 -12.44 1.51 -5.65
CA SER A 148 -13.84 1.94 -5.66
C SER A 148 -13.93 3.47 -5.56
N PRO A 149 -14.58 4.16 -6.51
CA PRO A 149 -14.66 5.62 -6.52
C PRO A 149 -15.18 6.24 -5.23
N SER A 150 -16.24 5.67 -4.64
CA SER A 150 -16.83 6.20 -3.41
C SER A 150 -15.86 6.09 -2.23
N HIS A 151 -15.20 4.94 -2.05
CA HIS A 151 -14.25 4.76 -0.95
C HIS A 151 -12.99 5.59 -1.14
N ARG A 152 -12.43 5.59 -2.36
CA ARG A 152 -11.24 6.37 -2.73
C ARG A 152 -11.48 7.86 -2.55
N ASN A 153 -12.56 8.41 -3.12
CA ASN A 153 -12.79 9.85 -3.09
C ASN A 153 -13.00 10.37 -1.67
N ARG A 154 -13.64 9.58 -0.79
CA ARG A 154 -13.79 9.91 0.63
C ARG A 154 -12.43 10.01 1.34
N LEU A 155 -11.56 9.02 1.15
CA LEU A 155 -10.20 9.04 1.70
C LEU A 155 -9.36 10.18 1.11
N LEU A 156 -9.40 10.34 -0.21
CA LEU A 156 -8.70 11.39 -0.94
C LEU A 156 -9.08 12.77 -0.42
N ASN A 157 -10.38 13.08 -0.36
CA ASN A 157 -10.86 14.38 0.13
C ASN A 157 -10.45 14.60 1.59
N ALA A 158 -10.52 13.57 2.44
CA ALA A 158 -10.07 13.68 3.83
C ALA A 158 -8.58 14.04 3.94
N MET A 159 -7.71 13.42 3.13
CA MET A 159 -6.27 13.72 3.12
C MET A 159 -5.96 15.08 2.52
N LEU A 160 -6.63 15.46 1.42
CA LEU A 160 -6.46 16.78 0.80
C LEU A 160 -6.93 17.91 1.72
N GLN A 161 -8.02 17.70 2.46
CA GLN A 161 -8.52 18.66 3.45
C GLN A 161 -7.53 18.89 4.59
N GLN A 162 -6.74 17.88 4.96
CA GLN A 162 -5.64 18.01 5.91
C GLN A 162 -4.37 18.63 5.29
N GLY A 163 -4.37 18.94 3.99
CA GLY A 163 -3.24 19.54 3.28
C GLY A 163 -2.15 18.55 2.86
N TYR A 164 -2.42 17.25 2.88
CA TYR A 164 -1.43 16.24 2.52
C TYR A 164 -1.29 16.06 1.00
N VAL A 165 -0.08 15.65 0.58
CA VAL A 165 0.20 15.30 -0.81
C VAL A 165 -0.29 13.88 -1.08
N VAL A 166 -1.22 13.75 -2.04
CA VAL A 166 -1.81 12.47 -2.44
C VAL A 166 -1.53 12.20 -3.92
N GLU A 167 -1.09 10.98 -4.22
CA GLU A 167 -0.99 10.42 -5.57
C GLU A 167 -2.00 9.28 -5.77
N LEU A 168 -2.65 9.22 -6.94
CA LEU A 168 -3.43 8.07 -7.37
C LEU A 168 -2.57 7.12 -8.19
N VAL A 169 -2.58 5.85 -7.81
CA VAL A 169 -1.79 4.79 -8.45
C VAL A 169 -2.69 3.89 -9.27
N ASP A 170 -2.26 3.62 -10.50
CA ASP A 170 -2.97 2.73 -11.43
C ASP A 170 -2.40 1.30 -11.37
N GLU A 171 -3.03 0.45 -10.58
CA GLU A 171 -2.63 -0.95 -10.38
C GLU A 171 -3.02 -1.86 -11.58
N GLN A 172 -3.89 -1.40 -12.49
CA GLN A 172 -4.42 -2.24 -13.57
C GLN A 172 -3.42 -2.46 -14.70
N LYS A 173 -2.42 -1.57 -14.85
CA LYS A 173 -1.38 -1.71 -15.87
C LYS A 173 -0.50 -2.95 -15.66
N THR A 174 -0.56 -3.61 -14.50
CA THR A 174 0.42 -4.61 -14.10
C THR A 174 -0.18 -5.97 -13.70
N SER A 175 -1.50 -6.17 -13.80
CA SER A 175 -2.13 -7.43 -13.37
C SER A 175 -2.01 -8.55 -14.41
N ARG A 176 -0.79 -9.05 -14.67
CA ARG A 176 -0.62 -10.41 -15.19
C ARG A 176 -0.63 -11.39 -14.02
N GLY A 177 -1.85 -11.77 -13.63
CA GLY A 177 -2.19 -13.05 -13.00
C GLY A 177 -1.38 -13.49 -11.78
N LEU A 178 -1.60 -12.89 -10.61
CA LEU A 178 -1.25 -13.49 -9.32
C LEU A 178 -2.33 -13.15 -8.26
N ASN A 179 -2.46 -14.03 -7.27
CA ASN A 179 -3.60 -14.14 -6.35
C ASN A 179 -3.93 -12.82 -5.62
N ARG A 180 -5.09 -12.23 -5.97
CA ARG A 180 -5.69 -11.00 -5.43
C ARG A 180 -6.12 -11.04 -3.95
N ASN A 181 -5.62 -11.98 -3.15
CA ASN A 181 -6.24 -12.33 -1.86
C ASN A 181 -5.47 -11.84 -0.62
N GLN A 182 -4.54 -10.90 -0.74
CA GLN A 182 -3.89 -10.29 0.41
C GLN A 182 -3.85 -8.77 0.26
N HIS A 183 -4.73 -8.06 0.98
CA HIS A 183 -4.80 -6.59 0.96
C HIS A 183 -3.48 -5.89 1.35
N SER A 184 -2.65 -6.55 2.15
CA SER A 184 -1.29 -6.10 2.47
C SER A 184 -0.40 -5.99 1.23
N VAL A 185 -0.51 -6.93 0.29
CA VAL A 185 0.24 -6.95 -0.98
C VAL A 185 -0.14 -5.76 -1.86
N SER A 186 -1.45 -5.48 -1.98
CA SER A 186 -1.93 -4.31 -2.75
C SER A 186 -1.42 -3.00 -2.16
N ALA A 187 -1.50 -2.83 -0.84
CA ALA A 187 -1.02 -1.61 -0.19
C ALA A 187 0.50 -1.43 -0.35
N ILE A 188 1.30 -2.50 -0.24
CA ILE A 188 2.75 -2.47 -0.53
C ILE A 188 2.99 -2.04 -1.97
N ARG A 189 2.27 -2.63 -2.94
CA ARG A 189 2.41 -2.30 -4.37
C ARG A 189 2.05 -0.84 -4.66
N ILE A 190 0.97 -0.35 -4.09
CA ILE A 190 0.53 1.04 -4.23
C ILE A 190 1.59 1.99 -3.65
N ALA A 191 2.23 1.64 -2.53
CA ALA A 191 3.30 2.45 -1.96
C ALA A 191 4.56 2.51 -2.83
N THR A 192 4.89 1.46 -3.58
CA THR A 192 6.15 1.37 -4.34
C THR A 192 6.05 1.92 -5.76
N LEU A 193 4.87 1.90 -6.37
CA LEU A 193 4.65 2.42 -7.73
C LEU A 193 4.53 3.95 -7.74
N ALA A 194 4.95 4.56 -8.85
CA ALA A 194 4.70 5.98 -9.09
C ALA A 194 3.20 6.23 -9.33
N GLY A 195 2.68 7.35 -8.84
CA GLY A 195 1.30 7.76 -9.04
C GLY A 195 1.18 9.16 -9.65
N GLU A 196 -0.07 9.54 -9.93
CA GLU A 196 -0.45 10.86 -10.44
C GLU A 196 -0.91 11.74 -9.29
N ARG A 197 -0.28 12.90 -9.10
CA ARG A 197 -0.63 13.83 -8.03
C ARG A 197 -2.00 14.45 -8.25
N ILE A 198 -2.83 14.41 -7.21
CA ILE A 198 -4.14 15.07 -7.18
C ILE A 198 -4.05 16.37 -6.39
N TRP A 199 -4.67 17.42 -6.94
CA TRP A 199 -4.62 18.78 -6.39
C TRP A 199 -5.96 19.25 -5.84
N GLU A 200 -7.06 18.67 -6.33
CA GLU A 200 -8.40 19.16 -6.05
C GLU A 200 -9.27 18.06 -5.44
N MET A 201 -10.16 18.47 -4.55
CA MET A 201 -11.19 17.58 -4.01
C MET A 201 -12.13 17.15 -5.13
N VAL A 202 -12.63 15.92 -5.02
CA VAL A 202 -13.53 15.33 -6.01
C VAL A 202 -14.94 15.25 -5.45
N GLU A 203 -15.95 15.50 -6.28
CA GLU A 203 -17.34 15.33 -5.87
C GLU A 203 -17.62 13.88 -5.45
N LEU A 204 -18.37 13.73 -4.34
CA LEU A 204 -18.78 12.43 -3.83
C LEU A 204 -20.09 12.00 -4.48
N GLN A 205 -19.99 11.39 -5.66
CA GLN A 205 -21.12 10.85 -6.41
C GLN A 205 -20.94 9.33 -6.60
N PRO A 206 -21.68 8.49 -5.85
CA PRO A 206 -21.63 7.05 -6.03
C PRO A 206 -22.08 6.65 -7.43
N THR A 207 -21.33 5.76 -8.07
CA THR A 207 -21.68 5.26 -9.40
C THR A 207 -22.89 4.32 -9.34
N GLU A 208 -23.61 4.19 -10.45
CA GLU A 208 -24.70 3.20 -10.55
C GLU A 208 -24.23 1.76 -10.30
N GLY A 209 -22.98 1.46 -10.66
CA GLY A 209 -22.36 0.17 -10.35
C GLY A 209 -22.19 -0.07 -8.85
N GLU A 210 -21.73 0.93 -8.11
CA GLU A 210 -21.59 0.85 -6.64
C GLU A 210 -22.93 0.72 -5.93
N VAL A 211 -23.95 1.46 -6.40
CA VAL A 211 -25.32 1.35 -5.88
C VAL A 211 -25.85 -0.08 -6.06
N LYS A 212 -25.75 -0.63 -7.27
CA LYS A 212 -26.18 -2.01 -7.56
C LYS A 212 -25.41 -3.05 -6.76
N GLU A 213 -24.11 -2.87 -6.57
CA GLU A 213 -23.30 -3.77 -5.77
C GLU A 213 -23.71 -3.75 -4.29
N LEU A 214 -24.01 -2.56 -3.72
CA LEU A 214 -24.49 -2.45 -2.35
C LEU A 214 -25.87 -3.10 -2.15
N GLN A 215 -26.77 -2.97 -3.12
CA GLN A 215 -28.05 -3.70 -3.14
C GLN A 215 -27.84 -5.22 -3.20
N ARG A 216 -26.93 -5.70 -4.04
CA ARG A 216 -26.56 -7.11 -4.10
C ARG A 216 -26.00 -7.60 -2.76
N ARG A 217 -25.10 -6.84 -2.13
CA ARG A 217 -24.53 -7.15 -0.82
C ARG A 217 -25.57 -7.14 0.29
N SER A 218 -26.54 -6.23 0.27
CA SER A 218 -27.62 -6.22 1.27
C SER A 218 -28.46 -7.48 1.17
N ARG A 219 -28.77 -7.93 -0.06
CA ARG A 219 -29.50 -9.17 -0.31
C ARG A 219 -28.72 -10.38 0.19
N ILE A 220 -27.41 -10.44 -0.02
CA ILE A 220 -26.56 -11.53 0.49
C ILE A 220 -26.52 -11.53 2.02
N LYS A 221 -26.27 -10.38 2.64
CA LYS A 221 -26.15 -10.25 4.09
C LYS A 221 -27.46 -10.58 4.81
N SER A 222 -28.60 -10.28 4.20
CA SER A 222 -29.93 -10.63 4.68
C SER A 222 -30.42 -12.03 4.27
N GLN A 223 -29.54 -12.88 3.70
CA GLN A 223 -29.89 -14.22 3.22
C GLN A 223 -31.07 -14.23 2.22
N GLY A 224 -31.15 -13.22 1.36
CA GLY A 224 -32.15 -13.07 0.32
C GLY A 224 -33.38 -12.24 0.69
N ARG A 225 -33.51 -11.79 1.95
CA ARG A 225 -34.75 -11.20 2.48
C ARG A 225 -34.94 -9.73 2.14
N VAL A 226 -33.86 -8.95 2.12
CA VAL A 226 -33.93 -7.48 2.02
C VAL A 226 -32.97 -6.97 0.94
N THR A 227 -33.51 -6.15 0.03
CA THR A 227 -32.71 -5.33 -0.90
C THR A 227 -32.92 -3.87 -0.55
N ILE A 228 -31.85 -3.16 -0.20
CA ILE A 228 -31.95 -1.74 0.18
C ILE A 228 -32.34 -0.87 -1.03
N SER A 229 -33.03 0.25 -0.79
CA SER A 229 -33.34 1.21 -1.85
C SER A 229 -32.07 1.85 -2.43
N SER A 230 -32.16 2.42 -3.63
CA SER A 230 -31.03 3.16 -4.23
C SER A 230 -30.58 4.32 -3.34
N ASP A 231 -31.52 5.01 -2.68
CA ASP A 231 -31.20 6.11 -1.76
C ASP A 231 -30.42 5.61 -0.54
N LEU A 232 -30.83 4.50 0.08
CA LEU A 232 -30.08 3.90 1.19
C LEU A 232 -28.71 3.40 0.73
N ALA A 233 -28.61 2.81 -0.46
CA ALA A 233 -27.33 2.40 -1.03
C ALA A 233 -26.40 3.61 -1.27
N ARG A 234 -26.91 4.75 -1.74
CA ARG A 234 -26.13 5.99 -1.86
C ARG A 234 -25.62 6.47 -0.51
N LYS A 235 -26.47 6.50 0.52
CA LYS A 235 -26.06 6.86 1.89
C LYS A 235 -24.96 5.94 2.41
N VAL A 236 -25.05 4.64 2.13
CA VAL A 236 -24.00 3.68 2.51
C VAL A 236 -22.70 3.93 1.75
N ALA A 237 -22.76 4.20 0.44
CA ALA A 237 -21.58 4.51 -0.36
C ALA A 237 -20.87 5.79 0.12
N LEU A 238 -21.65 6.80 0.54
CA LEU A 238 -21.16 8.06 1.10
C LEU A 238 -20.66 7.92 2.55
N GLY A 239 -20.89 6.78 3.19
CA GLY A 239 -20.52 6.52 4.58
C GLY A 239 -21.42 7.17 5.62
N GLU A 240 -22.59 7.66 5.22
CA GLU A 240 -23.61 8.19 6.15
C GLU A 240 -24.27 7.06 6.95
N LEU A 241 -24.27 5.83 6.41
CA LEU A 241 -24.80 4.64 7.05
C LEU A 241 -23.88 3.45 6.79
N THR A 242 -23.82 2.52 7.73
CA THR A 242 -23.28 1.19 7.48
C THR A 242 -24.29 0.34 6.70
N LEU A 243 -23.80 -0.69 6.00
CA LEU A 243 -24.69 -1.64 5.33
C LEU A 243 -25.62 -2.36 6.32
N ALA A 244 -25.21 -2.54 7.58
CA ALA A 244 -26.05 -3.14 8.62
C ALA A 244 -27.22 -2.20 8.98
N GLU A 245 -26.92 -0.94 9.32
CA GLU A 245 -27.95 0.06 9.67
C GLU A 245 -28.94 0.31 8.52
N ALA A 246 -28.47 0.24 7.26
CA ALA A 246 -29.33 0.37 6.11
C ALA A 246 -30.30 -0.81 5.95
N ILE A 247 -29.90 -2.04 6.34
CA ILE A 247 -30.78 -3.21 6.34
C ILE A 247 -31.79 -3.09 7.49
N ASP A 248 -31.33 -2.72 8.69
CA ASP A 248 -32.19 -2.60 9.89
C ASP A 248 -33.29 -1.55 9.72
N LYS A 249 -33.09 -0.53 8.86
CA LYS A 249 -34.13 0.47 8.54
C LYS A 249 -35.30 -0.08 7.71
N ILE A 250 -35.18 -1.27 7.12
CA ILE A 250 -36.18 -1.89 6.22
C ILE A 250 -36.72 -3.20 6.81
N THR A 251 -36.12 -3.72 7.88
CA THR A 251 -36.47 -5.00 8.50
C THR A 251 -37.29 -4.76 9.76
#